data_AF-D2V6F7-F1
#
_entry.id   AF-D2V6F7-F1
#
_cell.length_a   1.000
_cell.length_b   1.000
_cell.length_c   1.000
_cell.angle_alpha   90.00
_cell.angle_beta   90.00
_cell.angle_gamma   90.00
#
_symmetry.space_group_name_H-M   'P 1'
#
loop_
_entity.id
_entity.type
_entity.pdbx_description
1 polymer ?
#
loop_
_entity_poly.entity_id
_entity_poly.type
_entity_poly.pdbx_seq_one_letter_code
_entity_poly.pdbx_strand_id
1 'polypeptide(L)'
;MKIQILSDLHIEHFPSLSDFQAQYKNRYGNYLCETVYGEVLILAGDIGDPFQQSYFDFMQYCSGKYKAVMVIAGNHEFYGHEYFQTIDQIRNLTRSFSNVYFLNRDVVELTIDGSSLVFLGCTLWSHVPDKALNVVQNVSEIISIINTESITSQ
;
A
#
# COMPACT_ATOMS: atom_id res chain seq x y z
N MET A 1 -19.28 -4.93 2.18
CA MET A 1 -17.93 -4.35 2.32
C MET A 1 -17.34 -4.02 0.96
N LYS A 2 -16.66 -2.88 0.85
CA LYS A 2 -15.86 -2.51 -0.34
C LYS A 2 -14.42 -2.25 0.05
N ILE A 3 -13.48 -2.70 -0.78
CA ILE A 3 -12.04 -2.47 -0.62
C ILE A 3 -11.60 -1.51 -1.72
N GLN A 4 -10.86 -0.46 -1.36
CA GLN A 4 -10.18 0.42 -2.30
C GLN A 4 -8.70 0.03 -2.34
N ILE A 5 -8.10 0.01 -3.53
CA ILE A 5 -6.70 -0.36 -3.73
C ILE A 5 -6.00 0.80 -4.43
N LEU A 6 -4.81 1.17 -3.96
CA LEU A 6 -3.90 2.12 -4.58
C LEU A 6 -2.50 1.53 -4.61
N SER A 7 -1.71 1.88 -5.62
CA SER A 7 -0.33 1.46 -5.84
C SER A 7 0.37 2.53 -6.68
N ASP A 8 1.70 2.50 -6.73
CA ASP A 8 2.52 3.26 -7.70
C ASP A 8 2.21 4.77 -7.67
N LEU A 9 2.04 5.32 -6.47
CA LEU A 9 1.70 6.73 -6.27
C LEU A 9 2.94 7.63 -6.34
N HIS A 10 4.10 7.10 -5.93
CA HIS A 10 5.37 7.80 -5.89
C HIS A 10 5.32 9.21 -5.28
N ILE A 11 4.75 9.34 -4.08
CA ILE A 11 4.59 10.63 -3.41
C ILE A 11 5.93 11.29 -3.04
N GLU A 12 7.01 10.52 -2.98
CA GLU A 12 8.40 10.95 -2.73
C GLU A 12 8.97 11.86 -3.82
N HIS A 13 8.34 11.90 -5.00
CA HIS A 13 8.76 12.79 -6.09
C HIS A 13 8.24 14.22 -5.94
N PHE A 14 7.49 14.50 -4.87
CA PHE A 14 6.90 15.79 -4.60
C PHE A 14 7.47 16.38 -3.31
N PRO A 15 7.67 17.71 -3.23
CA PRO A 15 8.24 18.34 -2.02
C PRO A 15 7.39 18.13 -0.76
N SER A 16 6.08 17.93 -0.92
CA SER A 16 5.14 17.67 0.17
C SER A 16 3.92 16.89 -0.32
N LEU A 17 3.16 16.30 0.62
CA LEU A 17 1.88 15.68 0.31
C LEU A 17 0.89 16.68 -0.31
N SER A 18 0.90 17.95 0.12
CA SER A 18 0.04 18.99 -0.47
C SER A 18 0.39 19.26 -1.93
N ASP A 19 1.67 19.25 -2.28
CA ASP A 19 2.11 19.43 -3.68
C ASP A 19 1.69 18.25 -4.54
N PHE A 20 1.86 17.01 -4.04
CA PHE A 20 1.36 15.80 -4.70
C PHE A 20 -0.15 15.89 -4.94
N GLN A 21 -0.92 16.21 -3.90
CA GLN A 21 -2.38 16.34 -3.96
C GLN A 21 -2.84 17.43 -4.94
N ALA A 22 -2.13 18.57 -4.98
CA ALA A 22 -2.41 19.63 -5.95
C ALA A 22 -2.17 19.15 -7.39
N GLN A 23 -1.06 18.45 -7.64
CA GLN A 23 -0.73 17.90 -8.96
C GLN A 23 -1.70 16.80 -9.39
N TYR A 24 -2.08 15.91 -8.46
CA TYR A 24 -3.11 14.91 -8.68
C TYR A 24 -4.44 15.56 -9.07
N LYS A 25 -4.87 16.59 -8.33
CA LYS A 25 -6.09 17.34 -8.63
C LYS A 25 -6.03 18.05 -9.97
N ASN A 26 -4.91 18.69 -10.31
CA ASN A 26 -4.74 19.34 -11.61
C ASN A 26 -4.92 18.35 -12.77
N ARG A 27 -4.51 17.09 -12.57
CA ARG A 27 -4.62 16.04 -13.59
C ARG A 27 -5.97 15.35 -13.64
N TYR A 28 -6.57 15.04 -12.49
CA TYR A 28 -7.74 14.17 -12.38
C TYR A 28 -9.03 14.90 -11.95
N GLY A 29 -8.94 16.17 -11.57
CA GLY A 29 -10.09 17.02 -11.20
C GLY A 29 -10.51 16.96 -9.73
N ASN A 30 -9.95 16.04 -8.94
CA ASN A 30 -10.22 15.86 -7.51
C ASN A 30 -8.94 15.49 -6.76
N TYR A 31 -8.92 15.68 -5.44
CA TYR A 31 -7.83 15.18 -4.60
C TYR A 31 -7.87 13.64 -4.52
N LEU A 32 -6.70 13.01 -4.39
CA LEU A 32 -6.61 11.58 -4.16
C LEU A 32 -7.29 11.25 -2.82
N CYS A 33 -8.15 10.24 -2.82
CA CYS A 33 -9.03 9.88 -1.70
C CYS A 33 -9.92 11.04 -1.22
N GLU A 34 -10.27 12.01 -2.07
CA GLU A 34 -11.32 13.00 -1.78
C GLU A 34 -12.64 12.28 -1.49
N THR A 35 -13.04 11.42 -2.41
CA THR A 35 -14.11 10.44 -2.22
C THR A 35 -13.50 9.13 -1.73
N VAL A 36 -14.08 8.56 -0.67
CA VAL A 36 -13.71 7.25 -0.12
C VAL A 36 -14.61 6.20 -0.78
N TYR A 37 -14.04 5.25 -1.53
CA TYR A 37 -14.79 4.24 -2.29
C TYR A 37 -14.87 2.88 -1.58
N GLY A 38 -14.13 2.72 -0.49
CA GLY A 38 -14.06 1.50 0.30
C GLY A 38 -13.92 1.77 1.79
N GLU A 39 -14.24 0.77 2.61
CA GLU A 39 -14.06 0.84 4.06
C GLU A 39 -12.61 0.54 4.44
N VAL A 40 -11.97 -0.34 3.66
CA VAL A 40 -10.56 -0.71 3.78
C VAL A 40 -9.82 -0.15 2.59
N LEU A 41 -8.67 0.47 2.85
CA LEU A 41 -7.70 0.84 1.84
C LEU A 41 -6.55 -0.17 1.84
N ILE A 42 -6.16 -0.65 0.67
CA ILE A 42 -4.91 -1.38 0.47
C ILE A 42 -3.96 -0.49 -0.32
N LEU A 43 -2.81 -0.23 0.27
CA LEU A 43 -1.66 0.43 -0.35
C LEU A 43 -0.68 -0.67 -0.78
N ALA A 44 -0.69 -0.99 -2.07
CA ALA A 44 -0.12 -2.20 -2.65
C ALA A 44 1.32 -2.05 -3.18
N GLY A 45 2.10 -1.15 -2.59
CA GLY A 45 3.48 -0.88 -2.94
C GLY A 45 3.69 0.40 -3.75
N ASP A 46 4.95 0.84 -3.80
CA ASP A 46 5.41 2.02 -4.53
C ASP A 46 4.59 3.28 -4.21
N ILE A 47 4.26 3.42 -2.92
CA ILE A 47 3.55 4.58 -2.38
C ILE A 47 4.52 5.72 -2.19
N GLY A 48 5.68 5.42 -1.60
CA GLY A 48 6.85 6.29 -1.60
C GLY A 48 7.88 5.99 -0.52
N ASP A 49 8.71 6.98 -0.21
CA ASP A 49 9.86 6.84 0.69
C ASP A 49 9.45 6.95 2.17
N PRO A 50 9.55 5.86 2.96
CA PRO A 50 9.11 5.84 4.35
C PRO A 50 9.97 6.67 5.32
N PHE A 51 11.09 7.22 4.85
CA PHE A 51 11.92 8.15 5.62
C PHE A 51 11.54 9.62 5.37
N GLN A 52 10.67 9.89 4.40
CA GLN A 52 10.19 11.25 4.14
C GLN A 52 8.91 11.56 4.93
N GLN A 53 8.77 12.83 5.33
CA GLN A 53 7.60 13.30 6.06
C GLN A 53 6.30 13.11 5.27
N SER A 54 6.35 13.23 3.94
CA SER A 54 5.20 13.03 3.05
C SER A 54 4.58 11.64 3.19
N TYR A 55 5.38 10.60 3.47
CA TYR A 55 4.89 9.24 3.70
C TYR A 55 4.11 9.15 5.01
N PHE A 56 4.63 9.72 6.10
CA PHE A 56 3.90 9.82 7.36
C PHE A 56 2.58 10.59 7.18
N ASP A 57 2.64 11.75 6.54
CA ASP A 57 1.48 12.61 6.31
C ASP A 57 0.42 11.88 5.48
N PHE A 58 0.83 11.06 4.50
CA PHE A 58 -0.08 10.28 3.70
C PHE A 58 -0.74 9.15 4.50
N MET A 59 0.02 8.45 5.36
CA MET A 59 -0.55 7.46 6.28
C MET A 59 -1.54 8.10 7.25
N GLN A 60 -1.24 9.29 7.78
CA GLN A 60 -2.15 10.05 8.63
C GLN A 60 -3.43 10.45 7.88
N TYR A 61 -3.28 10.95 6.65
CA TYR A 61 -4.40 11.32 5.79
C TYR A 61 -5.32 10.14 5.49
N CYS A 62 -4.77 8.97 5.17
CA CYS A 62 -5.53 7.75 4.93
C CYS A 62 -6.15 7.20 6.23
N SER A 63 -5.40 7.20 7.34
CA SER A 63 -5.88 6.75 8.65
C SER A 63 -7.16 7.48 9.08
N GLY A 64 -7.27 8.79 8.79
CA GLY A 64 -8.46 9.59 9.10
C GLY A 64 -9.67 9.35 8.18
N LYS A 65 -9.53 8.58 7.09
CA LYS A 65 -10.56 8.40 6.05
C LYS A 65 -11.11 6.99 5.92
N TYR A 66 -10.31 5.98 6.26
CA TYR A 66 -10.68 4.57 6.12
C TYR A 66 -10.82 3.90 7.49
N LYS A 67 -11.66 2.86 7.57
CA LYS A 67 -11.78 2.06 8.80
C LYS A 67 -10.49 1.28 9.08
N ALA A 68 -9.81 0.85 8.02
CA ALA A 68 -8.48 0.24 8.10
C ALA A 68 -7.65 0.51 6.84
N VAL A 69 -6.32 0.60 6.99
CA VAL A 69 -5.36 0.79 5.91
C VAL A 69 -4.32 -0.33 5.99
N MET A 70 -4.25 -1.16 4.95
CA MET A 70 -3.21 -2.18 4.80
C MET A 70 -2.07 -1.60 3.96
N VAL A 71 -0.84 -1.72 4.42
CA VAL A 71 0.37 -1.22 3.74
C VAL A 71 1.24 -2.40 3.38
N ILE A 72 1.62 -2.50 2.12
CA ILE A 72 2.60 -3.45 1.59
C ILE A 72 3.67 -2.62 0.90
N ALA A 73 4.94 -2.94 1.13
CA ALA A 73 6.04 -2.23 0.49
C ALA A 73 6.28 -2.77 -0.93
N GLY A 74 6.43 -1.87 -1.89
CA GLY A 74 6.99 -2.14 -3.21
C GLY A 74 8.50 -1.96 -3.18
N ASN A 75 9.15 -1.84 -4.34
CA ASN A 75 10.61 -1.64 -4.39
C ASN A 75 11.02 -0.19 -4.13
N HIS A 76 10.15 0.78 -4.39
CA HIS A 76 10.47 2.19 -4.17
C HIS A 76 10.57 2.56 -2.70
N GLU A 77 9.85 1.87 -1.80
CA GLU A 77 10.02 2.03 -0.35
C GLU A 77 11.46 1.73 0.11
N PHE A 78 12.19 0.86 -0.60
CA PHE A 78 13.56 0.45 -0.24
C PHE A 78 14.65 1.24 -0.98
N TYR A 79 14.28 2.12 -1.90
CA TYR A 79 15.26 2.74 -2.79
C TYR A 79 16.18 3.69 -2.03
N GLY A 80 17.49 3.43 -2.06
CA GLY A 80 18.49 4.23 -1.34
C GLY A 80 18.63 3.91 0.16
N HIS A 81 17.89 2.93 0.67
CA HIS A 81 17.86 2.57 2.09
C HIS A 81 18.24 1.09 2.32
N GLU A 82 18.68 0.75 3.53
CA GLU A 82 18.96 -0.65 3.90
C GLU A 82 17.65 -1.41 4.15
N TYR A 83 17.58 -2.66 3.68
CA TYR A 83 16.35 -3.46 3.66
C TYR A 83 15.69 -3.60 5.04
N PHE A 84 16.43 -4.07 6.05
CA PHE A 84 15.87 -4.29 7.38
C PHE A 84 15.52 -2.98 8.07
N GLN A 85 16.35 -1.95 7.89
CA GLN A 85 16.08 -0.61 8.39
C GLN A 85 14.78 -0.03 7.81
N THR A 86 14.53 -0.20 6.51
CA THR A 86 13.28 0.21 5.86
C THR A 86 12.08 -0.52 6.45
N ILE A 87 12.18 -1.85 6.63
CA ILE A 87 11.11 -2.65 7.26
C ILE A 87 10.77 -2.12 8.66
N ASP A 88 11.80 -1.87 9.49
CA ASP A 88 11.60 -1.36 10.85
C ASP A 88 11.04 0.05 10.85
N GLN A 89 11.46 0.90 9.90
CA GLN A 89 10.93 2.24 9.72
C GLN A 89 9.43 2.22 9.41
N ILE A 90 8.99 1.42 8.43
CA ILE A 90 7.56 1.31 8.07
C ILE A 90 6.75 0.73 9.24
N ARG A 91 7.27 -0.30 9.93
CA ARG A 91 6.61 -0.86 11.13
C ARG A 91 6.43 0.17 12.24
N ASN A 92 7.47 0.93 12.55
CA ASN A 92 7.42 1.94 13.60
C ASN A 92 6.50 3.10 13.23
N LEU A 93 6.52 3.52 11.97
CA LEU A 93 5.64 4.56 11.45
C LEU A 93 4.17 4.14 11.56
N THR A 94 3.81 2.96 11.04
CA THR A 94 2.43 2.46 11.04
C THR A 94 1.86 2.26 12.45
N ARG A 95 2.68 1.89 13.43
CA ARG A 95 2.29 1.82 14.86
C ARG A 95 1.83 3.15 15.47
N SER A 96 2.11 4.27 14.82
CA SER A 96 1.61 5.58 15.24
C SER A 96 0.10 5.75 15.02
N PHE A 97 -0.54 4.82 14.31
CA PHE A 97 -1.95 4.85 13.96
C PHE A 97 -2.64 3.57 14.45
N SER A 98 -3.86 3.69 14.98
CA SER A 98 -4.62 2.54 15.50
C SER A 98 -5.22 1.64 14.41
N ASN A 99 -5.23 2.11 13.16
CA ASN A 99 -5.91 1.46 12.04
C ASN A 99 -5.04 1.34 10.78
N VAL A 100 -3.74 1.56 10.87
CA VAL A 100 -2.79 1.36 9.76
C VAL A 100 -1.91 0.16 10.08
N TYR A 101 -1.85 -0.79 9.16
CA TYR A 101 -1.20 -2.07 9.38
C TYR A 101 -0.21 -2.35 8.25
N PHE A 102 1.06 -2.53 8.60
CA PHE A 102 2.06 -2.99 7.66
C PHE A 102 2.07 -4.52 7.57
N LEU A 103 1.98 -5.06 6.36
CA LEU A 103 1.98 -6.48 6.08
C LEU A 103 3.28 -6.90 5.39
N ASN A 104 4.18 -7.57 6.11
CA ASN A 104 5.39 -8.17 5.54
C ASN A 104 5.57 -9.61 6.03
N ARG A 105 4.90 -10.54 5.33
CA ARG A 105 4.71 -11.95 5.75
C ARG A 105 3.90 -12.04 7.05
N ASP A 106 2.97 -11.11 7.19
CA ASP A 106 2.12 -10.92 8.35
C ASP A 106 0.65 -11.11 7.97
N VAL A 107 -0.18 -11.29 9.00
CA VAL A 107 -1.62 -11.45 8.89
C VAL A 107 -2.32 -10.42 9.77
N VAL A 108 -3.41 -9.85 9.27
CA VAL A 108 -4.29 -8.94 10.01
C VAL A 108 -5.72 -9.45 9.92
N GLU A 109 -6.31 -9.70 11.08
CA GLU A 109 -7.70 -10.11 11.20
C GLU A 109 -8.53 -8.92 11.67
N LEU A 110 -9.59 -8.57 10.94
CA LEU A 110 -10.45 -7.44 11.26
C LEU A 110 -11.91 -7.86 11.22
N THR A 111 -12.71 -7.31 12.13
CA THR A 111 -14.18 -7.35 12.02
C THR A 111 -14.68 -5.99 11.60
N ILE A 112 -15.28 -5.91 10.41
CA ILE A 112 -15.85 -4.68 9.85
C ILE A 112 -17.32 -4.95 9.56
N ASP A 113 -18.21 -4.14 10.17
CA ASP A 113 -19.66 -4.24 10.05
C ASP A 113 -20.19 -5.67 10.28
N GLY A 114 -19.63 -6.35 11.29
CA GLY A 114 -20.01 -7.71 11.67
C GLY A 114 -19.44 -8.82 10.78
N SER A 115 -18.67 -8.49 9.75
CA SER A 115 -17.98 -9.47 8.89
C SER A 115 -16.52 -9.62 9.31
N SER A 116 -16.06 -10.86 9.50
CA SER A 116 -14.65 -11.16 9.78
C SER A 116 -13.85 -11.28 8.48
N LEU A 117 -12.67 -10.68 8.46
CA LEU A 117 -11.78 -10.57 7.31
C LEU A 117 -10.37 -10.91 7.72
N VAL A 118 -9.67 -11.65 6.87
CA VAL A 118 -8.25 -11.98 7.05
C VAL A 118 -7.48 -11.40 5.88
N PHE A 119 -6.55 -10.50 6.18
CA PHE A 119 -5.63 -9.91 5.21
C PHE A 119 -4.27 -10.56 5.38
N LEU A 120 -3.72 -11.08 4.28
CA LEU A 120 -2.38 -11.65 4.19
C LEU A 120 -1.60 -10.79 3.20
N GLY A 121 -0.42 -10.32 3.59
CA GLY A 121 0.39 -9.47 2.73
C GLY A 121 1.89 -9.64 2.93
N CYS A 122 2.63 -9.55 1.83
CA CYS A 122 4.09 -9.58 1.83
C CYS A 122 4.66 -8.99 0.54
N THR A 123 5.87 -8.46 0.64
CA THR A 123 6.69 -8.11 -0.52
C THR A 123 7.35 -9.39 -1.06
N LEU A 124 6.98 -9.82 -2.27
CA LEU A 124 7.49 -11.04 -2.91
C LEU A 124 8.51 -10.70 -4.00
N TRP A 125 9.72 -10.31 -3.62
CA TRP A 125 10.80 -10.18 -4.58
C TRP A 125 11.23 -11.56 -5.07
N SER A 126 11.08 -11.77 -6.38
CA SER A 126 11.51 -13.00 -7.02
C SER A 126 13.00 -12.95 -7.32
N HIS A 127 13.70 -14.03 -7.04
CA HIS A 127 15.02 -14.22 -7.64
C HIS A 127 14.84 -14.40 -9.15
N VAL A 128 15.31 -13.43 -9.93
CA VAL A 128 15.29 -13.49 -11.39
C VAL A 128 16.64 -14.04 -11.87
N PRO A 129 16.69 -15.23 -12.49
CA PRO A 129 17.92 -15.73 -13.08
C PRO A 129 18.41 -14.82 -14.21
N ASP A 130 19.72 -14.70 -14.41
CA ASP A 130 20.31 -13.78 -15.41
C ASP A 130 19.70 -13.88 -16.80
N LYS A 131 19.44 -15.12 -17.25
CA LYS A 131 18.82 -15.42 -18.57
C LYS A 131 17.40 -14.84 -18.74
N ALA A 132 16.74 -14.49 -17.64
CA ALA A 132 15.37 -13.98 -17.62
C ALA A 132 15.30 -12.48 -17.27
N LEU A 133 16.42 -11.82 -16.93
CA LEU A 133 16.45 -10.41 -16.55
C LEU A 133 15.81 -9.52 -17.63
N ASN A 134 16.21 -9.69 -18.88
CA ASN A 134 15.67 -8.92 -20.00
C ASN A 134 14.16 -9.14 -20.20
N VAL A 135 13.63 -10.31 -19.83
CA VAL A 135 12.19 -10.57 -19.95
C VAL A 135 11.46 -9.88 -18.81
N VAL A 136 11.91 -10.09 -17.57
CA VAL A 136 11.24 -9.56 -16.36
C VAL A 136 11.29 -8.04 -16.30
N GLN A 137 12.41 -7.40 -16.68
CA GLN A 137 12.53 -5.94 -16.75
C GLN A 137 11.51 -5.29 -17.71
N ASN A 138 10.97 -6.05 -18.66
CA ASN A 138 10.01 -5.57 -19.65
C ASN A 138 8.55 -5.98 -19.35
N VAL A 139 8.28 -6.67 -18.23
CA VAL A 139 6.92 -7.00 -17.81
C VAL A 139 6.40 -5.90 -16.89
N SER A 140 5.55 -5.02 -17.42
CA SER A 140 4.73 -4.09 -16.63
C SER A 140 3.50 -4.83 -16.08
N GLU A 141 3.38 -4.88 -14.75
CA GLU A 141 2.22 -5.19 -13.90
C GLU A 141 1.32 -6.40 -14.27
N ILE A 142 1.30 -7.41 -13.38
CA ILE A 142 0.21 -8.39 -13.30
C ILE A 142 -0.45 -8.23 -11.92
N ILE A 143 -1.59 -7.53 -11.88
CA ILE A 143 -2.51 -7.59 -10.74
C ILE A 143 -3.59 -8.62 -11.09
N SER A 144 -3.41 -9.86 -10.65
CA SER A 144 -4.48 -10.85 -10.67
C SER A 144 -5.27 -10.77 -9.36
N ILE A 145 -6.52 -10.30 -9.43
CA ILE A 145 -7.48 -10.47 -8.34
C ILE A 145 -7.79 -11.96 -8.23
N ILE A 146 -7.30 -12.62 -7.18
CA ILE A 146 -7.72 -13.99 -6.85
C ILE A 146 -9.06 -13.87 -6.13
N ASN A 147 -10.16 -14.09 -6.88
CA ASN A 147 -11.46 -14.32 -6.28
C ASN A 147 -11.43 -15.67 -5.56
N THR A 148 -11.40 -15.67 -4.24
CA THR A 148 -11.71 -16.88 -3.46
C THR A 148 -13.22 -17.06 -3.45
N GLU A 149 -13.72 -17.97 -4.27
CA GLU A 149 -15.09 -18.47 -4.12
C GLU A 149 -15.24 -19.08 -2.73
N SER A 150 -16.28 -18.67 -2.02
CA SER A 150 -16.63 -19.17 -0.70
C SER A 150 -16.84 -20.69 -0.77
N ILE A 151 -16.01 -21.45 -0.06
CA ILE A 151 -16.27 -22.87 0.17
C ILE A 151 -17.49 -22.95 1.10
N THR A 152 -18.66 -23.19 0.54
CA THR A 152 -19.83 -23.61 1.31
C THR A 152 -19.63 -25.05 1.75
N SER A 153 -19.40 -25.25 3.05
CA SER A 153 -19.47 -26.56 3.68
C SER A 153 -20.91 -27.08 3.64
N GLN A 154 -21.12 -28.25 3.04
CA GLN A 154 -22.33 -29.07 3.18
C GLN A 154 -22.46 -29.62 4.60
#